data_AF-X0XW84-F1
#
_entry.id   AF-X0XW84-F1
#
_cell.length_a   1.000
_cell.length_b   1.000
_cell.length_c   1.000
_cell.angle_alpha   90.00
_cell.angle_beta   90.00
_cell.angle_gamma   90.00
#
_symmetry.space_group_name_H-M   'P 1'
#
loop_
_entity.id
_entity.type
_entity.pdbx_description
1 polymer ?
#
loop_
_entity_poly.entity_id
_entity_poly.type
_entity_poly.pdbx_seq_one_letter_code
_entity_poly.pdbx_strand_id
1 'polypeptide(L)'
;VAACVTAQMRDDFVGAAGLLRIARFWIDPRDERTGADFFDVVGSDTGVFGCVGLLACHDYCPKNLPLMEQLAYLRRRITLAGLRSAVGKKDRQPKEPEAVS
;
A
#
# COMPACT_ATOMS: atom_id res chain seq x y z
N VAL A 1 -13.71 3.71 4.67
CA VAL A 1 -14.20 3.36 3.32
C VAL A 1 -15.20 4.39 2.83
N ALA A 2 -16.28 4.65 3.59
CA ALA A 2 -17.32 5.64 3.22
C ALA A 2 -16.80 7.03 2.76
N ALA A 3 -15.74 7.56 3.39
CA ALA A 3 -15.18 8.87 3.00
C ALA A 3 -14.37 8.86 1.68
N CYS A 4 -14.11 7.70 1.06
CA CYS A 4 -13.26 7.60 -0.13
C CYS A 4 -14.09 7.62 -1.42
N VAL A 5 -13.99 8.67 -2.22
CA VAL A 5 -14.72 8.81 -3.48
C VAL A 5 -14.44 7.66 -4.44
N THR A 6 -13.19 7.21 -4.57
CA THR A 6 -12.85 6.04 -5.41
C THR A 6 -13.63 4.81 -4.97
N ALA A 7 -13.70 4.54 -3.66
CA ALA A 7 -14.46 3.41 -3.13
C ALA A 7 -15.99 3.59 -3.22
N GLN A 8 -16.48 4.79 -3.53
CA GLN A 8 -17.91 5.04 -3.79
C GLN A 8 -18.25 4.94 -5.28
N MET A 9 -17.28 5.20 -6.16
CA MET A 9 -17.43 5.07 -7.61
C MET A 9 -17.11 3.66 -8.12
N ARG A 10 -16.29 2.92 -7.38
CA ARG A 10 -15.73 1.63 -7.77
C ARG A 10 -15.80 0.66 -6.59
N ASP A 11 -16.73 -0.29 -6.68
CA ASP A 11 -16.96 -1.29 -5.63
C ASP A 11 -15.82 -2.33 -5.53
N ASP A 12 -15.03 -2.48 -6.60
CA ASP A 12 -13.87 -3.38 -6.66
C ASP A 12 -12.61 -2.81 -6.00
N PHE A 13 -12.61 -1.53 -5.64
CA PHE A 13 -11.44 -0.87 -5.03
C PHE A 13 -11.26 -1.29 -3.56
N VAL A 14 -10.06 -1.78 -3.23
CA VAL A 14 -9.69 -2.28 -1.88
C VAL A 14 -9.92 -1.24 -0.77
N GLY A 15 -9.79 0.05 -1.10
CA GLY A 15 -9.99 1.13 -0.15
C GLY A 15 -8.80 1.38 0.77
N ALA A 16 -8.78 2.57 1.37
CA ALA A 16 -7.67 3.03 2.21
C ALA A 16 -7.38 2.13 3.42
N ALA A 17 -8.40 1.54 4.03
CA ALA A 17 -8.24 0.65 5.18
C ALA A 17 -7.55 -0.68 4.80
N GLY A 18 -7.90 -1.26 3.65
CA GLY A 18 -7.26 -2.47 3.15
C GLY A 18 -5.80 -2.21 2.75
N LEU A 19 -5.54 -1.11 2.04
CA LEU A 19 -4.19 -0.70 1.68
C LEU A 19 -3.32 -0.42 2.92
N LEU A 20 -3.86 0.20 3.97
CA LEU A 20 -3.14 0.42 5.22
C LEU A 20 -2.76 -0.91 5.91
N ARG A 21 -3.63 -1.92 5.83
CA ARG A 21 -3.33 -3.26 6.35
C ARG A 21 -2.19 -3.93 5.58
N ILE A 22 -2.11 -3.71 4.27
CA ILE A 22 -1.00 -4.19 3.45
C ILE A 22 0.30 -3.46 3.82
N ALA A 23 0.26 -2.13 3.97
CA ALA A 23 1.41 -1.34 4.43
C ALA A 23 1.92 -1.82 5.81
N ARG A 24 1.02 -2.16 6.73
CA ARG A 24 1.38 -2.72 8.05
C ARG A 24 2.18 -4.03 7.93
N PHE A 25 1.77 -4.94 7.04
CA PHE A 25 2.51 -6.19 6.84
C PHE A 25 3.81 -5.99 6.07
N TRP A 26 3.85 -5.01 5.16
CA TRP A 26 5.05 -4.62 4.44
C TRP A 26 6.19 -4.14 5.37
N ILE A 27 5.87 -3.66 6.58
CA ILE A 27 6.90 -3.25 7.56
C ILE A 27 7.10 -4.28 8.67
N ASP A 28 6.25 -5.30 8.78
CA ASP A 28 6.35 -6.29 9.85
C ASP A 28 7.54 -7.23 9.60
N PRO A 29 8.57 -7.25 10.47
CA PRO A 29 9.76 -8.09 10.26
C PRO A 29 9.48 -9.59 10.38
N ARG A 30 8.31 -9.96 10.91
CA ARG A 30 7.83 -11.35 11.00
C ARG A 30 7.18 -11.82 9.71
N ASP A 31 6.88 -10.91 8.79
CA ASP A 31 6.31 -11.24 7.51
C ASP A 31 7.41 -11.73 6.55
N GLU A 32 7.21 -12.90 5.96
CA GLU A 32 8.18 -13.53 5.08
C GLU A 32 7.91 -13.28 3.58
N ARG A 33 6.86 -12.51 3.26
CA ARG A 33 6.51 -12.16 1.88
C ARG A 33 7.56 -11.26 1.24
N THR A 34 7.65 -11.37 -0.09
CA THR A 34 8.54 -10.56 -0.93
C THR A 34 7.78 -9.42 -1.59
N GLY A 35 8.52 -8.46 -2.16
CA GLY A 35 7.90 -7.36 -2.90
C GLY A 35 7.02 -7.85 -4.07
N ALA A 36 7.39 -8.96 -4.71
CA ALA A 36 6.59 -9.57 -5.77
C ALA A 36 5.26 -10.11 -5.24
N ASP A 37 5.26 -10.80 -4.10
CA ASP A 37 4.04 -11.34 -3.48
C ASP A 37 3.04 -10.23 -3.13
N PHE A 38 3.54 -9.07 -2.69
CA PHE A 38 2.70 -7.89 -2.45
C PHE A 38 2.24 -7.23 -3.75
N PHE A 39 3.08 -7.19 -4.78
CA PHE A 39 2.71 -6.66 -6.09
C PHE A 39 1.58 -7.47 -6.72
N ASP A 40 1.59 -8.80 -6.60
CA ASP A 40 0.53 -9.65 -7.12
C ASP A 40 -0.83 -9.40 -6.44
N VAL A 41 -0.84 -8.93 -5.19
CA VAL A 41 -2.06 -8.67 -4.42
C VAL A 41 -2.59 -7.25 -4.62
N VAL A 42 -1.73 -6.23 -4.66
CA VAL A 42 -2.16 -4.81 -4.69
C VAL A 42 -1.61 -4.00 -5.87
N GLY A 43 -0.87 -4.61 -6.78
CA GLY A 43 -0.25 -3.97 -7.95
C GLY A 43 -1.22 -3.68 -9.11
N SER A 44 -2.53 -3.61 -8.83
CA SER A 44 -3.59 -3.34 -9.82
C SER A 44 -4.22 -1.95 -9.62
N ASP A 45 -5.10 -1.59 -10.56
CA ASP A 45 -5.98 -0.42 -10.48
C ASP A 45 -7.10 -0.57 -9.44
N THR A 46 -7.43 -1.79 -9.04
CA THR A 46 -8.29 -2.08 -7.88
C THR A 46 -7.53 -2.02 -6.56
N GLY A 47 -6.20 -2.10 -6.62
CA GLY A 47 -5.26 -2.04 -5.49
C GLY A 47 -4.67 -0.64 -5.27
N VAL A 48 -3.36 -0.56 -5.04
CA VAL A 48 -2.70 0.70 -4.64
C VAL A 48 -2.72 1.78 -5.72
N PHE A 49 -2.76 1.37 -7.00
CA PHE A 49 -2.74 2.30 -8.13
C PHE A 49 -4.11 2.92 -8.42
N GLY A 50 -5.20 2.34 -7.92
CA GLY A 50 -6.54 2.93 -7.95
C GLY A 50 -6.72 4.15 -7.04
N CYS A 51 -5.86 4.30 -6.03
CA CYS A 51 -5.92 5.47 -5.15
C CYS A 51 -5.52 6.72 -5.94
N VAL A 52 -6.43 7.69 -6.04
CA VAL A 52 -6.19 8.97 -6.74
C VAL A 52 -5.73 10.10 -5.81
N GLY A 53 -5.58 9.84 -4.50
CA GLY A 53 -4.99 10.79 -3.56
C GLY A 53 -5.89 11.95 -3.13
N LEU A 54 -7.20 11.75 -3.00
CA LEU A 54 -8.13 12.78 -2.47
C LEU A 54 -8.00 13.01 -0.95
N LEU A 55 -7.29 12.12 -0.25
CA LEU A 55 -6.96 12.22 1.19
C LEU A 55 -8.12 12.28 2.19
N ALA A 56 -9.38 12.28 1.77
CA ALA A 56 -10.53 12.25 2.69
C ALA A 56 -10.51 11.09 3.70
N CYS A 57 -9.90 9.95 3.36
CA CYS A 57 -9.72 8.85 4.32
C CYS A 57 -8.83 9.23 5.52
N HIS A 58 -7.85 10.13 5.33
CA HIS A 58 -6.98 10.63 6.39
C HIS A 58 -7.75 11.61 7.29
N ASP A 59 -8.42 12.60 6.68
CA ASP A 59 -9.11 13.67 7.39
C ASP A 59 -10.28 13.17 8.27
N TYR A 60 -11.00 12.15 7.80
CA TYR A 60 -12.15 11.58 8.52
C TYR A 60 -11.81 10.38 9.40
N CYS A 61 -10.54 10.01 9.56
CA CYS A 61 -10.18 8.84 10.35
C CYS A 61 -10.31 9.14 11.86
N PRO A 62 -11.24 8.48 12.60
CA PRO A 62 -11.43 8.75 14.04
C PRO A 62 -10.25 8.28 14.90
N LYS A 63 -9.30 7.54 14.32
CA LYS A 63 -8.10 7.02 14.98
C LYS A 63 -6.83 7.75 14.59
N ASN A 64 -6.93 8.80 13.74
CA ASN A 64 -5.78 9.60 13.29
C ASN A 64 -4.61 8.73 12.81
N LEU A 65 -4.91 7.66 12.07
CA LEU A 65 -3.90 6.81 11.47
C LEU A 65 -3.15 7.61 10.38
N PRO A 66 -1.83 7.38 10.19
CA PRO A 66 -1.01 8.08 9.19
C PRO A 66 -1.29 7.56 7.77
N LEU A 67 -2.55 7.68 7.32
CA LEU A 67 -3.04 7.13 6.06
C LEU A 67 -2.36 7.79 4.87
N MET A 68 -2.14 9.10 4.90
CA MET A 68 -1.49 9.82 3.79
C MET A 68 -0.08 9.28 3.54
N GLU A 69 0.75 9.24 4.58
CA GLU A 69 2.16 8.84 4.51
C GLU A 69 2.29 7.36 4.15
N GLN A 70 1.49 6.50 4.79
CA GLN A 70 1.56 5.06 4.60
C GLN A 70 1.05 4.63 3.21
N LEU A 71 0.00 5.27 2.68
CA LEU A 71 -0.47 5.00 1.31
C LEU A 71 0.54 5.48 0.27
N ALA A 72 1.15 6.65 0.48
CA ALA A 72 2.20 7.15 -0.39
C ALA A 72 3.46 6.24 -0.35
N TYR A 73 3.84 5.79 0.84
CA TYR A 73 4.92 4.82 1.03
C TYR A 73 4.63 3.52 0.30
N LEU A 74 3.48 2.91 0.56
CA LEU A 74 3.07 1.66 -0.09
C LEU A 74 3.10 1.81 -1.61
N ARG A 75 2.53 2.88 -2.17
CA ARG A 75 2.52 3.12 -3.63
C ARG A 75 3.93 3.12 -4.20
N ARG A 76 4.88 3.84 -3.58
CA ARG A 76 6.30 3.86 -4.00
C ARG A 76 6.92 2.47 -3.95
N ARG A 77 6.69 1.72 -2.87
CA ARG A 77 7.27 0.38 -2.68
C ARG A 77 6.74 -0.64 -3.67
N ILE A 78 5.44 -0.61 -3.98
CA ILE A 78 4.83 -1.49 -4.98
C ILE A 78 5.31 -1.12 -6.39
N THR A 79 5.46 0.17 -6.72
CA THR A 79 6.10 0.58 -7.99
C THR A 79 7.51 0.01 -8.12
N LEU A 80 8.33 0.14 -7.06
CA LEU A 80 9.69 -0.42 -7.06
C LEU A 80 9.69 -1.95 -7.17
N ALA A 81 8.75 -2.63 -6.52
CA ALA A 81 8.61 -4.08 -6.60
C ALA A 81 8.26 -4.55 -8.02
N GLY A 82 7.34 -3.85 -8.71
CA GLY A 82 7.00 -4.13 -10.10
C GLY A 82 8.19 -3.96 -11.04
N LEU A 83 8.95 -2.87 -10.88
CA LEU A 83 10.17 -2.61 -11.67
C LEU A 83 11.25 -3.67 -11.43
N ARG A 84 11.48 -4.07 -10.17
CA ARG A 84 12.47 -5.11 -9.82
C ARG A 84 12.08 -6.49 -10.36
N SER A 85 10.78 -6.80 -10.36
CA SER A 85 10.26 -8.05 -10.93
C SER A 85 10.48 -8.11 -12.44
N ALA A 86 10.32 -7.00 -13.16
CA ALA A 86 10.62 -6.90 -14.58
C ALA A 86 12.12 -7.10 -14.91
N VAL A 87 13.00 -6.79 -13.95
CA VAL A 87 14.47 -6.93 -14.08
C VAL A 87 14.98 -8.29 -13.53
N GLY A 88 14.08 -9.17 -13.08
CA GLY A 88 14.43 -10.52 -12.61
C GLY A 88 15.09 -10.58 -11.22
N LYS A 89 15.01 -9.50 -10.42
CA LYS A 89 15.60 -9.45 -9.08
C LYS A 89 14.52 -9.66 -8.01
N LYS A 90 14.48 -10.87 -7.42
CA LYS A 90 13.57 -11.18 -6.31
C LYS A 90 14.16 -10.65 -5.00
N ASP A 91 13.78 -9.43 -4.63
CA ASP A 91 14.24 -8.82 -3.38
C ASP A 91 13.35 -9.21 -2.20
N ARG A 92 14.00 -9.67 -1.12
CA ARG A 92 13.40 -9.86 0.20
C ARG A 92 13.15 -8.50 0.85
N GLN A 93 12.07 -8.39 1.62
CA GLN A 93 11.72 -7.21 2.40
C GLN A 93 12.92 -6.75 3.27
N PRO A 94 13.29 -5.44 3.27
CA PRO A 94 14.32 -4.93 4.17
C PRO A 94 13.88 -5.13 5.62
N LYS A 95 14.78 -5.62 6.48
CA LYS A 95 14.57 -5.67 7.93
C LYS A 95 15.04 -4.33 8.52
N GLU A 96 14.17 -3.63 9.26
CA GLU A 96 14.47 -2.28 9.78
C GLU A 96 15.61 -2.24 10.79
N PRO A 97 16.42 -1.15 10.77
CA PRO A 97 16.02 0.22 11.17
C PRO A 97 15.78 1.27 10.04
N GLU A 98 15.72 0.87 8.77
CA GLU A 98 15.77 1.77 7.61
C GLU A 98 14.42 2.32 7.08
N ALA A 99 13.27 2.01 7.69
CA ALA A 99 11.95 2.48 7.22
C ALA A 99 11.31 3.56 8.11
N VAL A 100 11.97 3.94 9.23
CA VAL A 100 11.55 4.97 10.19
C VAL A 100 12.61 6.08 10.35
N SER A 101 13.52 6.26 9.39
CA SER A 101 14.41 7.44 9.30
C SER A 101 14.15 8.26 8.05
#